data_AF-A0A383A1E4-F1
#
_entry.id   AF-A0A383A1E4-F1
#
_cell.length_a   1.000
_cell.length_b   1.000
_cell.length_c   1.000
_cell.angle_alpha   90.00
_cell.angle_beta   90.00
_cell.angle_gamma   90.00
#
_symmetry.space_group_name_H-M   'P 1'
#
loop_
_entity.id
_entity.type
_entity.pdbx_description
1 polymer ?
#
loop_
_entity_poly.entity_id
_entity_poly.type
_entity_poly.pdbx_seq_one_letter_code
_entity_poly.pdbx_strand_id
1 'polypeptide(L)'
;VAADDAPLTRIAFGSCSKHNADQPLWDPIVAADPDLWIWTGDIVYAVTEDMDLMRAIYALQRARPDYSRLVAACPVIGTWDDHDYGVNNGGLEYPQHRRSQQLLLDFLDVDSDDEQRQRSGVYASHTYGPPGQRLKVLLLDTRYHRQEPDSDADILGAEQADWLETELRESDAQIHLIVS
;
A
#
# COMPACT_ATOMS: atom_id res chain seq x y z
N VAL A 1 16.09 -10.73 -19.98
CA VAL A 1 16.98 -9.83 -19.23
C VAL A 1 16.06 -8.81 -18.61
N ALA A 2 15.71 -8.98 -17.33
CA ALA A 2 14.70 -8.15 -16.67
C ALA A 2 15.20 -6.71 -16.54
N ALA A 3 14.29 -5.75 -16.62
CA ALA A 3 14.60 -4.33 -16.62
C ALA A 3 14.98 -3.76 -15.22
N ASP A 4 15.08 -4.61 -14.18
CA ASP A 4 14.97 -4.20 -12.77
C ASP A 4 16.28 -4.06 -11.98
N ASP A 5 17.44 -3.89 -12.64
CA ASP A 5 18.73 -3.74 -11.93
C ASP A 5 19.22 -2.29 -11.84
N ALA A 6 18.47 -1.31 -12.35
CA ALA A 6 18.84 0.10 -12.19
C ALA A 6 18.39 0.64 -10.82
N PRO A 7 19.22 1.44 -10.13
CA PRO A 7 18.78 2.15 -8.93
C PRO A 7 17.62 3.08 -9.26
N LEU A 8 16.57 3.09 -8.42
CA LEU A 8 15.52 4.11 -8.53
C LEU A 8 16.12 5.49 -8.22
N THR A 9 15.73 6.48 -9.01
CA THR A 9 16.17 7.87 -8.86
C THR A 9 15.04 8.80 -8.47
N ARG A 10 13.78 8.38 -8.69
CA ARG A 10 12.60 9.18 -8.43
C ARG A 10 11.45 8.32 -7.94
N ILE A 11 11.00 8.61 -6.71
CA ILE A 11 9.84 7.97 -6.09
C ILE A 11 8.81 9.06 -5.85
N ALA A 12 7.59 8.83 -6.32
CA ALA A 12 6.43 9.62 -5.94
C ALA A 12 5.59 8.82 -4.95
N PHE A 13 4.94 9.51 -4.02
CA PHE A 13 4.08 8.89 -3.03
C PHE A 13 2.91 9.82 -2.68
N GLY A 14 1.83 9.25 -2.18
CA GLY A 14 0.69 10.03 -1.73
C GLY A 14 -0.43 9.21 -1.12
N SER A 15 -1.38 9.94 -0.54
CA SER A 15 -2.56 9.42 0.16
C SER A 15 -3.75 10.36 -0.02
N CYS A 16 -4.85 10.08 0.67
CA CYS A 16 -6.00 10.98 0.82
C CYS A 16 -6.66 11.36 -0.51
N SER A 17 -6.78 10.39 -1.42
CA SER A 17 -7.31 10.57 -2.77
C SER A 17 -8.79 10.24 -2.83
N LYS A 18 -9.61 11.12 -2.24
CA LYS A 18 -11.06 10.93 -2.22
C LYS A 18 -11.63 10.66 -3.61
N HIS A 19 -12.18 9.47 -3.81
CA HIS A 19 -12.58 8.95 -5.12
C HIS A 19 -13.65 9.80 -5.82
N ASN A 20 -14.45 10.56 -5.06
CA ASN A 20 -15.51 11.44 -5.55
C ASN A 20 -15.16 12.94 -5.50
N ALA A 21 -13.88 13.27 -5.36
CA ALA A 21 -13.37 14.64 -5.45
C ALA A 21 -12.50 14.83 -6.70
N ASP A 22 -12.26 16.09 -7.06
CA ASP A 22 -11.25 16.44 -8.05
C ASP A 22 -9.86 16.06 -7.52
N GLN A 23 -9.05 15.40 -8.35
CA GLN A 23 -7.68 14.98 -8.02
C GLN A 23 -6.70 15.62 -9.02
N PRO A 24 -6.45 16.95 -8.95
CA PRO A 24 -5.57 17.65 -9.90
C PRO A 24 -4.08 17.29 -9.75
N LEU A 25 -3.76 16.34 -8.87
CA LEU A 25 -2.42 15.90 -8.53
C LEU A 25 -1.80 14.94 -9.57
N TRP A 26 -2.61 14.24 -10.35
CA TRP A 26 -2.10 13.16 -11.21
C TRP A 26 -1.25 13.68 -12.36
N ASP A 27 -1.66 14.75 -13.02
CA ASP A 27 -0.90 15.34 -14.13
C ASP A 27 0.52 15.78 -13.71
N PRO A 28 0.72 16.55 -12.62
CA PRO A 28 2.06 16.89 -12.18
C PRO A 28 2.87 15.68 -11.69
N ILE A 29 2.24 14.65 -11.11
CA ILE A 29 2.93 13.42 -10.72
C ILE A 29 3.42 12.65 -11.95
N VAL A 30 2.57 12.45 -12.96
CA VAL A 30 2.96 11.80 -14.22
C VAL A 30 4.05 12.61 -14.93
N ALA A 31 3.94 13.94 -14.95
CA ALA A 31 4.96 14.81 -15.54
C ALA A 31 6.30 14.80 -14.79
N ALA A 32 6.30 14.40 -13.51
CA ALA A 32 7.53 14.16 -12.77
C ALA A 32 8.25 12.87 -13.22
N ASP A 33 7.60 11.98 -13.99
CA ASP A 33 8.19 10.76 -14.54
C ASP A 33 8.78 9.84 -13.44
N PRO A 34 7.98 9.42 -12.44
CA PRO A 34 8.49 8.62 -11.33
C PRO A 34 8.91 7.21 -11.79
N ASP A 35 9.96 6.68 -11.16
CA ASP A 35 10.34 5.28 -11.33
C ASP A 35 9.43 4.34 -10.52
N LEU A 36 8.75 4.87 -9.48
CA LEU A 36 7.85 4.15 -8.58
C LEU A 36 6.81 5.11 -7.99
N TRP A 37 5.55 4.66 -7.92
CA TRP A 37 4.50 5.28 -7.13
C TRP A 37 4.16 4.44 -5.89
N ILE A 38 4.06 5.10 -4.73
CA ILE A 38 3.70 4.47 -3.46
C ILE A 38 2.41 5.08 -2.91
N TRP A 39 1.35 4.28 -2.82
CA TRP A 39 0.18 4.62 -2.02
C TRP A 39 0.49 4.46 -0.53
N THR A 40 0.23 5.50 0.24
CA THR A 40 0.48 5.53 1.69
C THR A 40 -0.82 5.56 2.49
N GLY A 41 -1.89 4.93 1.98
CA GLY A 41 -3.22 4.93 2.56
C GLY A 41 -4.19 5.98 1.98
N ASP A 42 -5.44 5.92 2.44
CA ASP A 42 -6.60 6.66 1.91
C ASP A 42 -6.63 6.75 0.38
N ILE A 43 -6.42 5.62 -0.29
CA ILE A 43 -6.54 5.49 -1.76
C ILE A 43 -7.97 5.82 -2.19
N VAL A 44 -8.94 5.35 -1.41
CA VAL A 44 -10.36 5.59 -1.54
C VAL A 44 -11.04 5.76 -0.18
N TYR A 45 -12.17 6.47 -0.17
CA TYR A 45 -12.97 6.71 1.03
C TYR A 45 -14.15 5.73 1.13
N ALA A 46 -13.88 4.47 1.45
CA ALA A 46 -14.84 3.36 1.43
C ALA A 46 -15.28 2.93 2.85
N VAL A 47 -15.89 3.84 3.61
CA VAL A 47 -16.44 3.55 4.95
C VAL A 47 -17.73 2.73 4.83
N THR A 48 -17.63 1.41 4.80
CA THR A 48 -18.76 0.50 4.54
C THR A 48 -18.44 -0.93 4.97
N GLU A 49 -19.46 -1.74 5.28
CA GLU A 49 -19.34 -3.22 5.37
C GLU A 49 -19.79 -3.94 4.09
N ASP A 50 -20.34 -3.21 3.12
CA ASP A 50 -20.72 -3.72 1.80
C ASP A 50 -19.48 -3.80 0.89
N MET A 51 -19.00 -5.01 0.67
CA MET A 51 -17.80 -5.28 -0.14
C MET A 51 -18.04 -5.09 -1.65
N ASP A 52 -19.28 -5.17 -2.12
CA ASP A 52 -19.58 -4.85 -3.52
C ASP A 52 -19.51 -3.32 -3.73
N LEU A 53 -19.97 -2.54 -2.75
CA LEU A 53 -19.79 -1.09 -2.75
C LEU A 53 -18.31 -0.71 -2.68
N MET A 54 -17.53 -1.30 -1.77
CA MET A 54 -16.09 -1.04 -1.69
C MET A 54 -15.36 -1.39 -2.99
N ARG A 55 -15.67 -2.54 -3.60
CA ARG A 55 -15.12 -2.91 -4.93
C ARG A 55 -15.47 -1.89 -6.00
N ALA A 56 -16.71 -1.41 -6.03
CA ALA A 56 -17.13 -0.37 -6.98
C ALA A 56 -16.38 0.95 -6.75
N ILE A 57 -16.11 1.32 -5.50
CA ILE A 57 -15.34 2.52 -5.15
C ILE A 57 -13.89 2.41 -5.63
N TYR A 58 -13.21 1.29 -5.42
CA TYR A 58 -11.87 1.06 -5.98
C TYR A 58 -11.88 1.12 -7.52
N ALA A 59 -12.92 0.57 -8.16
CA ALA A 59 -13.06 0.65 -9.60
C ALA A 59 -13.20 2.10 -10.11
N LEU A 60 -13.84 2.99 -9.35
CA LEU A 60 -13.90 4.42 -9.70
C LEU A 60 -12.50 5.05 -9.72
N GLN A 61 -11.66 4.79 -8.71
CA GLN A 61 -10.29 5.30 -8.66
C GLN A 61 -9.46 4.75 -9.83
N ARG A 62 -9.55 3.44 -10.09
CA ARG A 62 -8.81 2.78 -11.17
C ARG A 62 -9.21 3.26 -12.56
N ALA A 63 -10.49 3.59 -12.75
CA ALA A 63 -11.03 4.08 -14.02
C ALA A 63 -10.72 5.56 -14.31
N ARG A 64 -10.11 6.30 -13.38
CA ARG A 64 -9.77 7.70 -13.63
C ARG A 64 -8.69 7.80 -14.72
N PRO A 65 -8.93 8.53 -15.83
CA PRO A 65 -7.97 8.58 -16.94
C PRO A 65 -6.60 9.14 -16.57
N ASP A 66 -6.55 9.97 -15.54
CA ASP A 66 -5.34 10.60 -15.02
C ASP A 66 -4.51 9.64 -14.16
N TYR A 67 -5.14 8.89 -13.26
CA TYR A 67 -4.50 7.80 -12.52
C TYR A 67 -4.08 6.64 -13.43
N SER A 68 -4.89 6.25 -14.42
CA SER A 68 -4.52 5.19 -15.37
C SER A 68 -3.24 5.53 -16.16
N ARG A 69 -2.96 6.82 -16.42
CA ARG A 69 -1.69 7.23 -17.04
C ARG A 69 -0.49 6.97 -16.13
N LEU A 70 -0.64 7.18 -14.81
CA LEU A 70 0.41 6.90 -13.84
C LEU A 70 0.70 5.40 -13.75
N VAL A 71 -0.35 4.57 -13.61
CA VAL A 71 -0.23 3.11 -13.57
C VAL A 71 0.45 2.55 -14.82
N ALA A 72 0.22 3.19 -15.98
CA ALA A 72 0.90 2.80 -17.22
C ALA A 72 2.35 3.30 -17.33
N ALA A 73 2.74 4.30 -16.53
CA ALA A 73 4.06 4.94 -16.59
C ALA A 73 5.08 4.28 -15.65
N CYS A 74 4.65 3.82 -14.47
CA CYS A 74 5.54 3.21 -13.48
C CYS A 74 4.84 2.13 -12.63
N PRO A 75 5.61 1.25 -11.96
CA PRO A 75 5.06 0.36 -10.95
C PRO A 75 4.33 1.13 -9.84
N VAL A 76 3.28 0.51 -9.31
CA VAL A 76 2.48 1.00 -8.19
C VAL A 76 2.52 -0.04 -7.07
N ILE A 77 2.91 0.39 -5.89
CA ILE A 77 2.83 -0.40 -4.65
C ILE A 77 2.09 0.42 -3.59
N GLY A 78 1.75 -0.18 -2.45
CA GLY A 78 1.29 0.60 -1.31
C GLY A 78 0.58 -0.18 -0.23
N THR A 79 0.15 0.56 0.77
CA THR A 79 -0.65 0.09 1.91
C THR A 79 -1.94 0.90 2.03
N TRP A 80 -2.79 0.53 2.97
CA TRP A 80 -4.04 1.23 3.27
C TRP A 80 -3.95 2.18 4.46
N ASP A 81 -4.99 2.99 4.63
CA ASP A 81 -5.37 3.58 5.92
C ASP A 81 -6.87 3.29 6.20
N ASP A 82 -7.46 3.86 7.24
CA ASP A 82 -8.77 3.50 7.80
C ASP A 82 -9.93 3.56 6.79
N HIS A 83 -9.87 4.51 5.86
CA HIS A 83 -10.87 4.68 4.81
C HIS A 83 -10.86 3.58 3.73
N ASP A 84 -9.69 3.02 3.42
CA ASP A 84 -9.53 1.86 2.54
C ASP A 84 -9.82 0.55 3.28
N TYR A 85 -9.49 0.53 4.58
CA TYR A 85 -9.72 -0.59 5.48
C TYR A 85 -11.21 -0.89 5.64
N GLY A 86 -12.03 0.16 5.73
CA GLY A 86 -13.49 0.07 5.64
C GLY A 86 -14.25 0.76 6.76
N VAL A 87 -13.56 1.29 7.78
CA VAL A 87 -14.18 2.00 8.91
C VAL A 87 -13.23 3.01 9.53
N ASN A 88 -13.73 4.19 9.86
CA ASN A 88 -12.94 5.28 10.45
C ASN A 88 -12.27 4.84 11.75
N ASN A 89 -10.96 5.11 11.87
CA ASN A 89 -10.10 4.72 12.99
C ASN A 89 -10.20 3.24 13.36
N GLY A 90 -10.58 2.40 12.39
CA GLY A 90 -10.79 0.98 12.59
C GLY A 90 -9.53 0.22 12.90
N GLY A 91 -9.72 -0.91 13.56
CA GLY A 91 -8.69 -1.91 13.78
C GLY A 91 -9.25 -3.32 13.68
N LEU A 92 -8.74 -4.20 14.55
CA LEU A 92 -9.05 -5.63 14.59
C LEU A 92 -10.56 -5.93 14.68
N GLU A 93 -11.35 -5.02 15.24
CA GLU A 93 -12.80 -5.16 15.45
C GLU A 93 -13.64 -5.08 14.17
N TYR A 94 -13.10 -4.55 13.07
CA TYR A 94 -13.84 -4.39 11.83
C TYR A 94 -14.12 -5.76 11.14
N PRO A 95 -15.39 -6.16 10.98
CA PRO A 95 -15.73 -7.54 10.61
C PRO A 95 -15.36 -7.93 9.17
N GLN A 96 -15.11 -6.96 8.28
CA GLN A 96 -14.77 -7.25 6.87
C GLN A 96 -13.28 -7.11 6.56
N HIS A 97 -12.40 -6.93 7.55
CA HIS A 97 -10.98 -6.63 7.33
C HIS A 97 -10.25 -7.57 6.34
N ARG A 98 -10.57 -8.86 6.35
CA ARG A 98 -10.03 -9.88 5.45
C ARG A 98 -10.54 -9.71 4.03
N ARG A 99 -11.78 -9.28 3.85
CA ARG A 99 -12.36 -9.04 2.52
C ARG A 99 -11.88 -7.70 1.97
N SER A 100 -11.77 -6.66 2.80
CA SER A 100 -11.12 -5.41 2.44
C SER A 100 -9.67 -5.64 1.98
N GLN A 101 -8.92 -6.52 2.68
CA GLN A 101 -7.55 -6.90 2.30
C GLN A 101 -7.51 -7.39 0.85
N GLN A 102 -8.38 -8.32 0.49
CA GLN A 102 -8.41 -8.86 -0.86
C GLN A 102 -8.76 -7.78 -1.90
N LEU A 103 -9.66 -6.85 -1.57
CA LEU A 103 -10.02 -5.75 -2.48
C LEU A 103 -8.87 -4.76 -2.68
N LEU A 104 -8.09 -4.44 -1.63
CA LEU A 104 -6.88 -3.63 -1.78
C LEU A 104 -5.86 -4.33 -2.67
N LEU A 105 -5.58 -5.61 -2.40
CA LEU A 105 -4.60 -6.40 -3.16
C LEU A 105 -5.03 -6.58 -4.63
N ASP A 106 -6.34 -6.67 -4.90
CA ASP A 106 -6.89 -6.64 -6.26
C ASP A 106 -6.71 -5.26 -6.93
N PHE A 107 -6.85 -4.17 -6.18
CA PHE A 107 -6.62 -2.81 -6.69
C PHE A 107 -5.14 -2.57 -7.04
N LEU A 108 -4.23 -3.08 -6.23
CA LEU A 108 -2.77 -2.99 -6.41
C LEU A 108 -2.21 -4.02 -7.42
N ASP A 109 -3.07 -4.82 -8.06
CA ASP A 109 -2.68 -5.89 -8.98
C ASP A 109 -1.67 -6.90 -8.38
N VAL A 110 -1.79 -7.20 -7.08
CA VAL A 110 -0.96 -8.22 -6.41
C VAL A 110 -1.38 -9.60 -6.89
N ASP A 111 -0.41 -10.45 -7.26
CA ASP A 111 -0.67 -11.77 -7.83
C ASP A 111 -1.49 -12.68 -6.90
N SER A 112 -2.29 -13.58 -7.48
CA SER A 112 -3.24 -14.41 -6.73
C SER A 112 -2.58 -15.43 -5.79
N ASP A 113 -1.32 -15.79 -6.04
CA ASP A 113 -0.50 -16.71 -5.26
C ASP A 113 0.52 -16.00 -4.36
N ASP A 114 0.52 -14.66 -4.31
CA ASP A 114 1.39 -13.88 -3.43
C ASP A 114 1.09 -14.18 -1.95
N GLU A 115 2.14 -14.24 -1.12
CA GLU A 115 2.04 -14.51 0.31
C GLU A 115 1.18 -13.48 1.05
N GLN A 116 1.14 -12.23 0.56
CA GLN A 116 0.29 -11.17 1.11
C GLN A 116 -1.19 -11.54 1.11
N ARG A 117 -1.63 -12.37 0.15
CA ARG A 117 -3.03 -12.82 0.09
C ARG A 117 -3.35 -13.93 1.10
N GLN A 118 -2.32 -14.58 1.64
CA GLN A 118 -2.46 -15.73 2.56
C GLN A 118 -2.25 -15.36 4.03
N ARG A 119 -1.62 -14.21 4.31
CA ARG A 119 -1.38 -13.72 5.68
C ARG A 119 -2.42 -12.69 6.14
N SER A 120 -2.34 -12.34 7.41
CA SER A 120 -3.17 -11.30 8.02
C SER A 120 -2.52 -9.93 7.84
N GLY A 121 -3.16 -9.04 7.09
CA GLY A 121 -2.65 -7.69 6.82
C GLY A 121 -1.95 -7.55 5.46
N VAL A 122 -1.75 -6.30 5.05
CA VAL A 122 -1.27 -5.90 3.71
C VAL A 122 0.20 -5.44 3.69
N TYR A 123 0.94 -5.66 4.79
CA TYR A 123 2.34 -5.30 4.85
C TYR A 123 3.14 -6.06 3.79
N ALA A 124 4.22 -5.46 3.27
CA ALA A 124 5.04 -6.03 2.19
C ALA A 124 6.42 -5.37 2.13
N SER A 125 7.39 -6.04 1.48
CA SER A 125 8.70 -5.48 1.20
C SER A 125 9.02 -5.52 -0.29
N HIS A 126 9.68 -4.47 -0.79
CA HIS A 126 10.15 -4.38 -2.17
C HIS A 126 11.59 -3.89 -2.17
N THR A 127 12.48 -4.56 -2.91
CA THR A 127 13.89 -4.16 -3.03
C THR A 127 14.21 -3.80 -4.47
N TYR A 128 14.83 -2.65 -4.67
CA TYR A 128 15.18 -2.12 -5.99
C TYR A 128 16.67 -1.78 -6.08
N GLY A 129 17.22 -1.89 -7.28
CA GLY A 129 18.59 -1.51 -7.58
C GLY A 129 19.64 -2.60 -7.31
N PRO A 130 20.86 -2.40 -7.81
CA PRO A 130 21.92 -3.38 -7.77
C PRO A 130 22.63 -3.37 -6.40
N PRO A 131 23.35 -4.44 -6.02
CA PRO A 131 24.15 -4.47 -4.80
C PRO A 131 25.02 -3.21 -4.64
N GLY A 132 24.95 -2.57 -3.46
CA GLY A 132 25.67 -1.32 -3.17
C GLY A 132 24.92 -0.04 -3.56
N GLN A 133 23.78 -0.13 -4.25
CA GLN A 133 22.86 0.97 -4.52
C GLN A 133 21.39 0.54 -4.34
N ARG A 134 21.14 -0.31 -3.34
CA ARG A 134 19.81 -0.88 -3.06
C ARG A 134 18.95 0.06 -2.23
N LEU A 135 17.68 0.16 -2.62
CA LEU A 135 16.59 0.69 -1.82
C LEU A 135 15.68 -0.45 -1.39
N LYS A 136 15.31 -0.48 -0.11
CA LYS A 136 14.27 -1.36 0.42
C LYS A 136 13.07 -0.54 0.87
N VAL A 137 11.91 -0.75 0.26
CA VAL A 137 10.64 -0.19 0.70
C VAL A 137 9.95 -1.22 1.60
N LEU A 138 9.56 -0.79 2.79
CA LEU A 138 8.84 -1.58 3.79
C LEU A 138 7.47 -0.94 3.98
N LEU A 139 6.45 -1.58 3.43
CA LEU A 139 5.06 -1.19 3.59
C LEU A 139 4.54 -1.85 4.87
N LEU A 140 4.10 -1.05 5.83
CA LEU A 140 3.47 -1.52 7.05
C LEU A 140 1.95 -1.48 6.91
N ASP A 141 1.30 -2.44 7.53
CA ASP A 141 -0.11 -2.39 7.88
C ASP A 141 -0.25 -1.88 9.33
N THR A 142 -1.01 -0.81 9.54
CA THR A 142 -1.26 -0.21 10.85
C THR A 142 -2.73 -0.27 11.27
N ARG A 143 -3.53 -1.09 10.56
CA ARG A 143 -4.98 -1.24 10.78
C ARG A 143 -5.37 -2.66 11.13
N TYR A 144 -4.89 -3.67 10.42
CA TYR A 144 -5.42 -5.04 10.53
C TYR A 144 -5.36 -5.62 11.95
N HIS A 145 -4.24 -5.41 12.64
CA HIS A 145 -4.03 -5.88 14.01
C HIS A 145 -4.24 -4.80 15.07
N ARG A 146 -4.58 -3.58 14.66
CA ARG A 146 -4.66 -2.44 15.55
C ARG A 146 -5.70 -2.68 16.63
N GLN A 147 -5.26 -2.60 17.88
CA GLN A 147 -6.12 -2.64 19.04
C GLN A 147 -6.63 -1.23 19.39
N GLU A 148 -7.68 -1.18 20.20
CA GLU A 148 -8.15 0.08 20.78
C GLU A 148 -7.00 0.77 21.55
N PRO A 149 -6.88 2.12 21.47
CA PRO A 149 -5.79 2.83 22.12
C PRO A 149 -5.73 2.58 23.63
N ASP A 150 -4.66 1.92 24.06
CA ASP A 150 -4.27 1.72 25.46
C ASP A 150 -2.74 1.74 25.56
N SER A 151 -2.17 1.83 26.76
CA SER A 151 -0.71 1.92 26.95
C SER A 151 0.05 0.70 26.43
N ASP A 152 -0.62 -0.45 26.38
CA ASP A 152 -0.05 -1.73 25.93
C ASP A 152 -0.68 -2.22 24.62
N ALA A 153 -1.37 -1.33 23.88
CA ALA A 153 -2.05 -1.68 22.64
C ALA A 153 -1.06 -2.04 21.53
N ASP A 154 -1.29 -3.18 20.87
CA ASP A 154 -0.54 -3.60 19.70
C ASP A 154 -1.16 -3.02 18.42
N ILE A 155 -0.32 -2.56 17.50
CA ILE A 155 -0.71 -2.01 16.20
C ILE A 155 -0.37 -2.99 15.06
N LEU A 156 0.78 -3.64 15.13
CA LEU A 156 1.31 -4.46 14.04
C LEU A 156 0.91 -5.92 14.19
N GLY A 157 0.76 -6.40 15.42
CA GLY A 157 0.68 -7.84 15.69
C GLY A 157 2.08 -8.48 15.68
N ALA A 158 2.21 -9.60 16.39
CA ALA A 158 3.49 -10.31 16.54
C ALA A 158 4.10 -10.75 15.19
N GLU A 159 3.29 -11.25 14.26
CA GLU A 159 3.78 -11.76 12.97
C GLU A 159 4.43 -10.65 12.13
N GLN A 160 3.79 -9.48 12.04
CA GLN A 160 4.33 -8.34 11.31
C GLN A 160 5.52 -7.70 12.04
N ALA A 161 5.52 -7.70 13.38
CA ALA A 161 6.65 -7.21 14.17
C ALA A 161 7.90 -8.08 13.95
N ASP A 162 7.77 -9.40 14.00
CA ASP A 162 8.84 -10.36 13.73
C ASP A 162 9.33 -10.27 12.27
N TRP A 163 8.39 -10.11 11.33
CA TRP A 163 8.70 -9.86 9.92
C TRP A 163 9.52 -8.58 9.75
N LEU A 164 9.09 -7.46 10.35
CA LEU A 164 9.78 -6.17 10.23
C LEU A 164 11.19 -6.24 10.83
N GLU A 165 11.36 -6.91 11.97
CA GLU A 165 12.68 -7.13 12.58
C GLU A 165 13.59 -7.92 11.63
N THR A 166 13.09 -9.01 11.05
CA THR A 166 13.81 -9.82 10.06
C THR A 166 14.21 -8.99 8.84
N GLU A 167 13.26 -8.27 8.25
CA GLU A 167 13.47 -7.44 7.05
C GLU A 167 14.54 -6.36 7.26
N LEU A 168 14.61 -5.78 8.47
CA LEU A 168 15.62 -4.78 8.83
C LEU A 168 16.99 -5.41 9.12
N ARG A 169 17.03 -6.52 9.86
CA ARG A 169 18.30 -7.18 10.24
C ARG A 169 19.02 -7.83 9.07
N GLU A 170 18.27 -8.40 8.13
CA GLU A 170 18.83 -9.17 7.02
C GLU A 170 19.07 -8.32 5.76
N SER A 171 18.66 -7.04 5.77
CA SER A 171 18.80 -6.17 4.60
C SER A 171 20.24 -5.73 4.36
N ASP A 172 20.66 -5.80 3.09
CA ASP A 172 21.89 -5.18 2.59
C ASP A 172 21.63 -3.88 1.81
N ALA A 173 20.42 -3.34 1.89
CA ALA A 173 20.04 -2.09 1.25
C ALA A 173 20.76 -0.89 1.87
N GLN A 174 21.09 0.09 1.03
CA GLN A 174 21.72 1.34 1.47
C GLN A 174 20.70 2.33 2.02
N ILE A 175 19.44 2.21 1.59
CA ILE A 175 18.32 3.03 2.05
C ILE A 175 17.13 2.12 2.39
N HIS A 176 16.50 2.39 3.52
CA HIS A 176 15.22 1.80 3.91
C HIS A 176 14.16 2.90 3.96
N LEU A 177 13.08 2.73 3.22
CA LEU A 177 11.89 3.58 3.27
C LEU A 177 10.78 2.82 3.98
N ILE A 178 10.36 3.28 5.15
CA ILE A 178 9.24 2.71 5.90
C ILE A 178 8.00 3.56 5.63
N VAL A 179 6.92 2.92 5.20
CA VAL A 179 5.65 3.54 4.83
C VAL A 179 4.55 2.93 5.68
N SER A 180 3.70 3.75 6.30
CA SER A 180 2.70 3.31 7.28
C SER A 180 1.49 4.22 7.30
#